data_AF-A0A972CJ93-F1
#
_entry.id   AF-A0A972CJ93-F1
#
_cell.length_a   1.000
_cell.length_b   1.000
_cell.length_c   1.000
_cell.angle_alpha   90.00
_cell.angle_beta   90.00
_cell.angle_gamma   90.00
#
_symmetry.space_group_name_H-M   'P 1'
#
loop_
_entity.id
_entity.type
_entity.pdbx_description
1 polymer ?
#
loop_
_entity_poly.entity_id
_entity_poly.type
_entity_poly.pdbx_seq_one_letter_code
_entity_poly.pdbx_strand_id
1 'polypeptide(L)'
;MKIKITMTLFLALVLLAFSSFSPVYAYGYMTTEEVDKSLVLEKIGNQSFSQVSYQKVLELVEHFIEDTKGYQLTPNGYGWSSLGSDSKFTTDLLTGKEGCYHYAEFVSKTIYGSREAEEIIRFRQDGEDYTAAGLKAYFEKEGQAGEHIRFDDNHSLVYLSSDQEGIYTLQYYGVWDPPFLSYMSYDEILDILKISGTELVLYNYDTNKNISLYKANTFPDSQVRTYTDIKSGAAPLRPIISSSIDQ
;
A
#
# COMPACT_ATOMS: atom_id res chain seq x y z
N MET A 1 10.54 67.27 38.13
CA MET A 1 9.78 67.43 36.86
C MET A 1 9.40 66.03 36.38
N LYS A 2 8.11 65.69 36.34
CA LYS A 2 7.58 64.40 35.86
C LYS A 2 7.58 64.38 34.33
N ILE A 3 7.73 63.20 33.71
CA ILE A 3 7.05 62.66 32.48
C ILE A 3 7.76 61.33 32.14
N LYS A 4 7.16 60.19 32.53
CA LYS A 4 6.38 59.20 31.77
C LYS A 4 7.22 58.04 31.19
N ILE A 5 6.99 56.88 31.80
CA ILE A 5 7.28 55.54 31.31
C ILE A 5 6.44 55.29 30.05
N THR A 6 7.06 54.79 28.98
CA THR A 6 6.33 54.07 27.93
C THR A 6 7.07 52.79 27.61
N MET A 7 6.35 51.70 27.83
CA MET A 7 6.70 50.31 27.61
C MET A 7 6.59 50.02 26.10
N THR A 8 7.63 49.50 25.45
CA THR A 8 7.45 48.83 24.16
C THR A 8 8.36 47.61 24.08
N LEU A 9 7.69 46.50 24.33
CA LEU A 9 8.01 45.12 24.03
C LEU A 9 8.32 44.96 22.53
N PHE A 10 9.48 44.44 22.14
CA PHE A 10 9.66 43.70 20.88
C PHE A 10 10.94 42.85 21.02
N LEU A 11 10.76 41.63 21.52
CA LEU A 11 10.72 40.40 20.72
C LEU A 11 12.14 39.88 20.45
N ALA A 12 12.62 39.13 21.44
CA ALA A 12 13.72 38.20 21.27
C ALA A 12 13.29 37.15 20.23
N LEU A 13 13.72 37.34 18.98
CA LEU A 13 13.63 36.34 17.93
C LEU A 13 14.71 35.29 18.22
N VAL A 14 14.47 34.48 19.25
CA VAL A 14 15.08 33.15 19.34
C VAL A 14 14.47 32.40 18.17
N LEU A 15 15.21 32.34 17.05
CA LEU A 15 15.04 31.33 16.03
C LEU A 15 15.28 29.97 16.70
N LEU A 16 14.26 29.48 17.42
CA LEU A 16 13.97 28.07 17.50
C LEU A 16 13.61 27.68 16.08
N ALA A 17 14.63 27.34 15.30
CA ALA A 17 14.47 26.40 14.22
C ALA A 17 13.95 25.12 14.87
N PHE A 18 12.63 25.04 15.05
CA PHE A 18 11.92 23.79 14.99
C PHE A 18 12.17 23.29 13.56
N SER A 19 13.34 22.69 13.33
CA SER A 19 13.42 21.60 12.39
C SER A 19 12.44 20.60 12.94
N SER A 20 11.22 20.64 12.41
CA SER A 20 10.31 19.52 12.39
C SER A 20 11.07 18.39 11.70
N PHE A 21 11.95 17.74 12.45
CA PHE A 21 12.15 16.32 12.31
C PHE A 21 10.76 15.75 12.59
N SER A 22 9.96 15.61 11.53
CA SER A 22 8.99 14.54 11.51
C SER A 22 9.78 13.33 11.98
N PRO A 23 9.37 12.64 13.06
CA PRO A 23 9.95 11.35 13.33
C PRO A 23 9.69 10.55 12.06
N VAL A 24 10.73 10.39 11.25
CA VAL A 24 10.84 9.26 10.35
C VAL A 24 10.85 8.11 11.34
N TYR A 25 9.65 7.64 11.68
CA TYR A 25 9.49 6.29 12.16
C TYR A 25 10.00 5.48 10.98
N ALA A 26 11.30 5.19 11.04
CA ALA A 26 11.88 4.06 10.36
C ALA A 26 11.09 2.89 10.92
N TYR A 27 9.95 2.58 10.28
CA TYR A 27 9.37 1.26 10.33
C TYR A 27 10.54 0.37 10.01
N GLY A 28 11.06 -0.28 11.06
CA GLY A 28 12.31 -1.00 11.02
C GLY A 28 12.30 -1.85 9.77
N TYR A 29 13.36 -1.73 8.97
CA TYR A 29 13.59 -2.52 7.76
C TYR A 29 12.92 -3.88 7.90
N MET A 30 11.78 -4.07 7.22
CA MET A 30 11.05 -5.32 7.31
C MET A 30 12.02 -6.41 6.86
N THR A 31 12.23 -7.38 7.73
CA THR A 31 13.31 -8.33 7.56
C THR A 31 13.05 -9.17 6.32
N THR A 32 14.00 -9.12 5.39
CA THR A 32 14.00 -9.98 4.21
C THR A 32 14.46 -11.37 4.63
N GLU A 33 13.53 -12.32 4.68
CA GLU A 33 13.88 -13.74 4.75
C GLU A 33 14.13 -14.30 3.35
N GLU A 34 14.97 -15.34 3.24
CA GLU A 34 15.05 -16.14 2.02
C GLU A 34 13.74 -16.91 1.86
N VAL A 35 12.90 -16.42 0.95
CA VAL A 35 11.59 -17.03 0.67
C VAL A 35 11.72 -18.11 -0.40
N ASP A 36 11.15 -19.30 -0.12
CA ASP A 36 11.01 -20.35 -1.12
C ASP A 36 9.92 -19.98 -2.16
N LYS A 37 10.37 -19.55 -3.35
CA LYS A 37 9.50 -19.27 -4.50
C LYS A 37 8.51 -20.41 -4.78
N SER A 38 8.93 -21.67 -4.65
CA SER A 38 8.09 -22.83 -4.97
C SER A 38 6.89 -22.91 -4.03
N LEU A 39 7.11 -22.61 -2.75
CA LEU A 39 6.06 -22.55 -1.75
C LEU A 39 5.09 -21.41 -2.05
N VAL A 40 5.60 -20.22 -2.42
CA VAL A 40 4.75 -19.08 -2.80
C VAL A 40 3.82 -19.46 -3.95
N LEU A 41 4.36 -20.03 -5.03
CA LEU A 41 3.59 -20.44 -6.20
C LEU A 41 2.60 -21.57 -5.87
N GLU A 42 2.97 -22.53 -5.02
CA GLU A 42 2.06 -23.57 -4.52
C GLU A 42 0.85 -22.93 -3.82
N LYS A 43 1.06 -21.94 -2.94
CA LYS A 43 -0.01 -21.31 -2.18
C LYS A 43 -0.94 -20.45 -3.04
N ILE A 44 -0.46 -19.89 -4.15
CA ILE A 44 -1.31 -19.22 -5.14
C ILE A 44 -2.32 -20.21 -5.75
N GLY A 45 -1.96 -21.50 -5.83
CA GLY A 45 -2.85 -22.59 -6.24
C GLY A 45 -4.14 -22.74 -5.43
N ASN A 46 -4.21 -22.16 -4.23
CA ASN A 46 -5.39 -22.19 -3.37
C ASN A 46 -6.27 -20.94 -3.51
N GLN A 47 -5.91 -20.02 -4.40
CA GLN A 47 -6.61 -18.76 -4.60
C GLN A 47 -7.59 -18.83 -5.76
N SER A 48 -8.58 -17.94 -5.74
CA SER A 48 -9.59 -17.84 -6.79
C SER A 48 -9.51 -16.49 -7.48
N PHE A 49 -9.62 -16.49 -8.81
CA PHE A 49 -9.54 -15.31 -9.66
C PHE A 49 -10.74 -15.28 -10.61
N SER A 50 -11.31 -14.11 -10.84
CA SER A 50 -12.55 -13.92 -11.62
C SER A 50 -12.32 -13.14 -12.90
N GLN A 51 -11.29 -12.30 -12.96
CA GLN A 51 -11.01 -11.47 -14.14
C GLN A 51 -9.88 -12.00 -15.00
N VAL A 52 -8.93 -12.69 -14.36
CA VAL A 52 -7.75 -13.24 -15.00
C VAL A 52 -7.71 -14.73 -14.73
N SER A 53 -7.28 -15.53 -15.71
CA SER A 53 -7.15 -16.96 -15.49
C SER A 53 -6.03 -17.25 -14.48
N TYR A 54 -6.23 -18.27 -13.64
CA TYR A 54 -5.22 -18.75 -12.70
C TYR A 54 -3.83 -18.93 -13.34
N GLN A 55 -3.77 -19.56 -14.52
CA GLN A 55 -2.52 -19.79 -15.24
C GLN A 55 -1.81 -18.47 -15.61
N LYS A 56 -2.58 -17.46 -16.01
CA LYS A 56 -2.04 -16.14 -16.36
C LYS A 56 -1.53 -15.40 -15.13
N VAL A 57 -2.22 -15.52 -13.99
CA VAL A 57 -1.73 -14.96 -12.71
C VAL A 57 -0.40 -15.62 -12.32
N LEU A 58 -0.32 -16.96 -12.35
CA LEU A 58 0.93 -17.68 -12.06
C LEU A 58 2.09 -17.21 -12.95
N GLU A 59 1.89 -17.17 -14.27
CA GLU A 59 2.92 -16.75 -15.22
C GLU A 59 3.45 -15.34 -14.95
N LEU A 60 2.56 -14.42 -14.57
CA LEU A 60 2.94 -13.03 -14.28
C LEU A 60 3.61 -12.89 -12.91
N VAL A 61 3.09 -13.56 -11.88
CA VAL A 61 3.72 -13.57 -10.55
C VAL A 61 5.09 -14.21 -10.61
N GLU A 62 5.24 -15.34 -11.30
CA GLU A 62 6.53 -15.99 -11.53
C GLU A 62 7.52 -15.03 -12.21
N HIS A 63 7.08 -14.34 -13.28
CA HIS A 63 7.88 -13.32 -13.95
C HIS A 63 8.35 -12.22 -12.96
N PHE A 64 7.45 -11.68 -12.13
CA PHE A 64 7.82 -10.61 -11.19
C PHE A 64 8.72 -11.07 -10.04
N ILE A 65 8.65 -12.34 -9.65
CA ILE A 65 9.59 -12.92 -8.68
C ILE A 65 10.98 -13.11 -9.32
N GLU A 66 11.04 -13.54 -10.58
CA GLU A 66 12.30 -13.83 -11.28
C GLU A 66 13.02 -12.58 -11.79
N ASP A 67 12.27 -11.63 -12.36
CA ASP A 67 12.79 -10.38 -12.94
C ASP A 67 12.51 -9.17 -12.04
N THR A 68 12.68 -9.34 -10.73
CA THR A 68 12.54 -8.23 -9.78
C THR A 68 13.42 -7.03 -10.14
N LYS A 69 14.62 -7.26 -10.66
CA LYS A 69 15.57 -6.21 -11.09
C LYS A 69 15.19 -5.53 -12.40
N GLY A 70 14.26 -6.10 -13.15
CA GLY A 70 13.79 -5.56 -14.43
C GLY A 70 12.97 -4.29 -14.27
N TYR A 71 12.39 -4.05 -13.08
CA TYR A 71 11.54 -2.89 -12.84
C TYR A 71 12.31 -1.57 -12.91
N GLN A 72 11.79 -0.66 -13.71
CA GLN A 72 12.34 0.66 -13.97
C GLN A 72 11.22 1.70 -13.93
N LEU A 73 11.50 2.79 -13.23
CA LEU A 73 10.69 4.01 -13.30
C LEU A 73 11.24 4.89 -14.42
N THR A 74 10.41 5.26 -15.39
CA THR A 74 10.81 6.21 -16.44
C THR A 74 10.80 7.64 -15.88
N PRO A 75 11.95 8.32 -15.72
CA PRO A 75 11.97 9.67 -15.16
C PRO A 75 11.17 10.62 -16.05
N ASN A 76 10.21 11.35 -15.50
CA ASN A 76 9.71 12.56 -16.16
C ASN A 76 10.59 13.75 -15.79
N GLY A 77 10.56 14.82 -16.60
CA GLY A 77 11.39 16.02 -16.40
C GLY A 77 11.17 16.79 -15.09
N TYR A 78 10.29 16.30 -14.20
CA TYR A 78 9.95 16.87 -12.90
C TYR A 78 10.14 15.88 -11.72
N GLY A 79 10.79 14.74 -11.95
CA GLY A 79 11.25 13.83 -10.89
C GLY A 79 10.27 12.72 -10.48
N TRP A 80 9.09 12.62 -11.09
CA TRP A 80 8.07 11.61 -10.72
C TRP A 80 7.63 10.81 -11.93
N SER A 81 7.96 9.53 -12.02
CA SER A 81 7.55 8.71 -13.16
C SER A 81 6.02 8.61 -13.26
N SER A 82 5.47 8.78 -14.46
CA SER A 82 4.08 8.43 -14.78
C SER A 82 3.97 7.03 -15.40
N LEU A 83 5.08 6.30 -15.49
CA LEU A 83 5.19 5.04 -16.23
C LEU A 83 6.05 4.03 -15.45
N GLY A 84 5.47 2.88 -15.14
CA GLY A 84 6.20 1.71 -14.64
C GLY A 84 6.48 0.78 -15.81
N SER A 85 7.71 0.32 -15.91
CA SER A 85 8.07 -0.65 -16.94
C SER A 85 9.02 -1.69 -16.38
N ASP A 86 8.96 -2.89 -16.93
CA ASP A 86 10.08 -3.82 -16.88
C ASP A 86 10.52 -4.15 -18.32
N SER A 87 11.38 -5.17 -18.47
CA SER A 87 11.87 -5.63 -19.78
C SER A 87 10.77 -6.10 -20.75
N LYS A 88 9.54 -6.30 -20.26
CA LYS A 88 8.43 -6.97 -20.95
C LYS A 88 7.11 -6.21 -20.92
N PHE A 89 6.83 -5.48 -19.84
CA PHE A 89 5.56 -4.82 -19.56
C PHE A 89 5.75 -3.34 -19.31
N THR A 90 4.69 -2.57 -19.56
CA THR A 90 4.67 -1.12 -19.39
C THR A 90 3.27 -0.68 -19.04
N THR A 91 3.15 0.16 -18.01
CA THR A 91 1.87 0.56 -17.42
C THR A 91 1.91 2.01 -16.96
N ASP A 92 0.83 2.75 -17.22
CA ASP A 92 0.63 4.10 -16.68
C ASP A 92 0.35 4.08 -15.17
N LEU A 93 1.06 4.94 -14.45
CA LEU A 93 1.03 5.02 -12.99
C LEU A 93 0.40 6.31 -12.50
N LEU A 94 -0.13 6.27 -11.27
CA LEU A 94 -0.71 7.43 -10.63
C LEU A 94 0.35 8.50 -10.37
N THR A 95 0.08 9.72 -10.82
CA THR A 95 0.99 10.86 -10.63
C THR A 95 1.02 11.27 -9.15
N GLY A 96 2.20 11.63 -8.63
CA GLY A 96 2.38 12.12 -7.26
C GLY A 96 2.47 11.03 -6.19
N LYS A 97 2.60 9.77 -6.59
CA LYS A 97 2.96 8.64 -5.72
C LYS A 97 4.43 8.26 -5.94
N GLU A 98 5.02 7.57 -4.97
CA GLU A 98 6.45 7.23 -4.98
C GLU A 98 6.68 5.72 -4.84
N GLY A 99 7.80 5.27 -5.43
CA GLY A 99 8.49 4.00 -5.16
C GLY A 99 7.57 2.80 -4.94
N CYS A 100 7.35 2.45 -3.68
CA CYS A 100 6.57 1.27 -3.27
C CYS A 100 5.16 1.26 -3.86
N TYR A 101 4.49 2.41 -3.92
CA TYR A 101 3.14 2.51 -4.47
C TYR A 101 3.14 2.23 -5.97
N HIS A 102 4.08 2.85 -6.70
CA HIS A 102 4.22 2.67 -8.14
C HIS A 102 4.51 1.23 -8.52
N TYR A 103 5.34 0.54 -7.75
CA TYR A 103 5.62 -0.86 -8.02
C TYR A 103 4.41 -1.76 -7.73
N ALA A 104 3.73 -1.55 -6.60
CA ALA A 104 2.53 -2.32 -6.31
C ALA A 104 1.43 -2.10 -7.36
N GLU A 105 1.20 -0.85 -7.73
CA GLU A 105 0.26 -0.48 -8.81
C GLU A 105 0.67 -1.07 -10.15
N PHE A 106 1.96 -1.02 -10.52
CA PHE A 106 2.48 -1.60 -11.75
C PHE A 106 2.17 -3.10 -11.84
N VAL A 107 2.44 -3.85 -10.77
CA VAL A 107 2.19 -5.30 -10.74
C VAL A 107 0.70 -5.60 -10.82
N SER A 108 -0.14 -4.95 -10.00
CA SER A 108 -1.59 -5.16 -10.01
C SER A 108 -2.20 -4.85 -11.38
N LYS A 109 -1.85 -3.70 -11.97
CA LYS A 109 -2.33 -3.32 -13.30
C LYS A 109 -1.80 -4.21 -14.42
N THR A 110 -0.61 -4.79 -14.27
CA THR A 110 -0.10 -5.73 -15.28
C THR A 110 -0.83 -7.07 -15.22
N ILE A 111 -1.20 -7.52 -14.01
CA ILE A 111 -1.95 -8.76 -13.80
C ILE A 111 -3.41 -8.60 -14.24
N TYR A 112 -4.10 -7.63 -13.65
CA TYR A 112 -5.55 -7.45 -13.80
C TYR A 112 -5.95 -6.50 -14.93
N GLY A 113 -4.97 -5.94 -15.64
CA GLY A 113 -5.16 -4.95 -16.70
C GLY A 113 -5.12 -3.51 -16.20
N SER A 114 -5.10 -2.57 -17.13
CA SER A 114 -4.81 -1.14 -16.90
C SER A 114 -5.91 -0.33 -16.19
N ARG A 115 -6.68 -0.94 -15.29
CA ARG A 115 -7.77 -0.28 -14.54
C ARG A 115 -7.31 0.12 -13.14
N GLU A 116 -8.02 1.04 -12.51
CA GLU A 116 -7.87 1.28 -11.07
C GLU A 116 -8.46 0.09 -10.29
N ALA A 117 -8.13 -0.01 -9.00
CA ALA A 117 -8.79 -0.97 -8.12
C ALA A 117 -10.30 -0.76 -8.14
N GLU A 118 -11.06 -1.85 -8.24
CA GLU A 118 -12.52 -1.79 -8.25
C GLU A 118 -13.09 -1.58 -6.85
N GLU A 119 -12.37 -2.03 -5.83
CA GLU A 119 -12.79 -1.95 -4.45
C GLU A 119 -11.60 -1.70 -3.50
N ILE A 120 -11.88 -1.05 -2.37
CA ILE A 120 -10.90 -0.79 -1.31
C ILE A 120 -11.38 -1.47 -0.04
N ILE A 121 -10.73 -2.57 0.34
CA ILE A 121 -11.11 -3.36 1.50
C ILE A 121 -10.20 -2.98 2.67
N ARG A 122 -10.80 -2.47 3.74
CA ARG A 122 -10.09 -2.02 4.93
C ARG A 122 -10.13 -3.10 5.99
N PHE A 123 -8.97 -3.45 6.54
CA PHE A 123 -8.91 -4.26 7.74
C PHE A 123 -9.18 -3.38 8.96
N ARG A 124 -10.34 -3.57 9.59
CA ARG A 124 -10.72 -2.90 10.83
C ARG A 124 -11.35 -3.91 11.78
N GLN A 125 -10.94 -3.89 13.04
CA GLN A 125 -11.62 -4.61 14.10
C GLN A 125 -12.42 -3.59 14.92
N ASP A 126 -13.76 -3.71 14.95
CA ASP A 126 -14.64 -2.79 15.67
C ASP A 126 -14.46 -3.00 17.19
N GLY A 127 -13.81 -2.05 17.88
CA GLY A 127 -13.77 -1.98 19.35
C GLY A 127 -12.87 -3.01 20.06
N GLU A 128 -12.04 -3.76 19.33
CA GLU A 128 -11.04 -4.70 19.86
C GLU A 128 -9.67 -4.46 19.23
N ASP A 129 -8.61 -4.90 19.91
CA ASP A 129 -7.24 -4.83 19.41
C ASP A 129 -7.07 -5.70 18.15
N TYR A 130 -6.29 -5.23 17.18
CA TYR A 130 -5.88 -6.03 16.03
C TYR A 130 -5.28 -7.38 16.48
N THR A 131 -5.76 -8.48 15.91
CA THR A 131 -5.29 -9.85 16.21
C THR A 131 -4.69 -10.54 15.00
N ALA A 132 -3.74 -11.46 15.24
CA ALA A 132 -3.10 -12.24 14.18
C ALA A 132 -4.12 -13.14 13.47
N ALA A 133 -5.04 -13.73 14.23
CA ALA A 133 -6.15 -14.51 13.68
C ALA A 133 -7.05 -13.67 12.77
N GLY A 134 -7.32 -12.40 13.13
CA GLY A 134 -8.09 -11.47 12.30
C GLY A 134 -7.36 -11.13 10.99
N LEU A 135 -6.06 -10.85 11.04
CA LEU A 135 -5.24 -10.60 9.85
C LEU A 135 -5.22 -11.81 8.91
N LYS A 136 -5.02 -13.00 9.49
CA LYS A 136 -5.06 -14.24 8.73
C LYS A 136 -6.41 -14.42 8.04
N ALA A 137 -7.52 -14.28 8.76
CA ALA A 137 -8.86 -14.39 8.20
C ALA A 137 -9.12 -13.35 7.10
N TYR A 138 -8.59 -12.13 7.26
CA TYR A 138 -8.67 -11.07 6.26
C TYR A 138 -7.97 -11.46 4.95
N PHE A 139 -6.71 -11.91 5.00
CA PHE A 139 -5.99 -12.31 3.81
C PHE A 139 -6.49 -13.63 3.19
N GLU A 140 -6.90 -14.59 4.02
CA GLU A 140 -7.54 -15.83 3.54
C GLU A 140 -8.83 -15.54 2.78
N LYS A 141 -9.60 -14.52 3.18
CA LYS A 141 -10.89 -14.16 2.57
C LYS A 141 -10.75 -13.23 1.37
N GLU A 142 -9.88 -12.23 1.46
CA GLU A 142 -9.87 -11.11 0.52
C GLU A 142 -8.58 -11.05 -0.33
N GLY A 143 -7.47 -11.64 0.11
CA GLY A 143 -6.17 -11.50 -0.56
C GLY A 143 -6.01 -12.38 -1.80
N GLN A 144 -5.62 -11.77 -2.93
CA GLN A 144 -5.29 -12.46 -4.19
C GLN A 144 -3.93 -12.03 -4.74
N ALA A 145 -3.23 -12.98 -5.37
CA ALA A 145 -1.88 -12.79 -5.87
C ALA A 145 -1.84 -11.67 -6.93
N GLY A 146 -1.03 -10.65 -6.68
CA GLY A 146 -0.96 -9.45 -7.50
C GLY A 146 -1.70 -8.25 -6.92
N GLU A 147 -2.51 -8.43 -5.87
CA GLU A 147 -3.25 -7.33 -5.25
C GLU A 147 -2.33 -6.36 -4.50
N HIS A 148 -2.70 -5.08 -4.49
CA HIS A 148 -1.92 -4.03 -3.85
C HIS A 148 -2.35 -3.88 -2.38
N ILE A 149 -1.44 -4.17 -1.46
CA ILE A 149 -1.59 -3.90 -0.03
C ILE A 149 -0.98 -2.56 0.33
N ARG A 150 -1.62 -1.82 1.23
CA ARG A 150 -1.15 -0.54 1.72
C ARG A 150 -1.30 -0.41 3.23
N PHE A 151 -0.25 0.05 3.86
CA PHE A 151 -0.21 0.52 5.24
C PHE A 151 -0.31 2.05 5.23
N ASP A 152 -1.51 2.59 5.45
CA ASP A 152 -1.85 4.04 5.35
C ASP A 152 -1.26 4.74 4.10
N ASP A 153 -0.73 5.95 4.26
CA ASP A 153 0.03 6.68 3.26
C ASP A 153 1.54 6.41 3.37
N ASN A 154 1.95 5.34 4.07
CA ASN A 154 3.37 5.06 4.34
C ASN A 154 3.97 4.01 3.39
N HIS A 155 3.44 2.79 3.34
CA HIS A 155 4.09 1.70 2.59
C HIS A 155 3.14 0.84 1.77
N SER A 156 3.58 0.43 0.58
CA SER A 156 2.83 -0.38 -0.37
C SER A 156 3.56 -1.66 -0.70
N LEU A 157 2.81 -2.75 -0.80
CA LEU A 157 3.30 -4.09 -1.12
C LEU A 157 2.42 -4.73 -2.18
N VAL A 158 2.95 -5.73 -2.86
CA VAL A 158 2.16 -6.67 -3.66
C VAL A 158 1.90 -7.91 -2.81
N TYR A 159 0.64 -8.26 -2.57
CA TYR A 159 0.28 -9.56 -1.99
C TYR A 159 0.55 -10.68 -3.00
N LEU A 160 1.17 -11.77 -2.56
CA LEU A 160 1.30 -12.98 -3.38
C LEU A 160 0.44 -14.10 -2.81
N SER A 161 0.68 -14.46 -1.55
CA SER A 161 -0.03 -15.54 -0.87
C SER A 161 0.15 -15.43 0.64
N SER A 162 -0.52 -16.30 1.39
CA SER A 162 -0.41 -16.36 2.84
C SER A 162 -0.33 -17.80 3.33
N ASP A 163 0.16 -17.95 4.56
CA ASP A 163 0.12 -19.20 5.31
C ASP A 163 -0.39 -18.97 6.73
N GLN A 164 -0.08 -19.92 7.62
CA GLN A 164 -0.53 -19.89 9.02
C GLN A 164 0.13 -18.79 9.83
N GLU A 165 1.33 -18.35 9.43
CA GLU A 165 2.19 -17.49 10.23
C GLU A 165 2.28 -16.08 9.63
N GLY A 166 1.97 -15.89 8.34
CA GLY A 166 2.15 -14.61 7.68
C GLY A 166 1.78 -14.56 6.20
N ILE A 167 2.33 -13.56 5.51
CA ILE A 167 2.09 -13.28 4.11
C ILE A 167 3.39 -13.18 3.32
N TYR A 168 3.35 -13.65 2.07
CA TYR A 168 4.39 -13.49 1.07
C TYR A 168 4.08 -12.28 0.21
N THR A 169 5.07 -11.39 0.02
CA THR A 169 4.88 -10.15 -0.73
C THR A 169 6.06 -9.82 -1.63
N LEU A 170 5.80 -9.07 -2.71
CA LEU A 170 6.87 -8.31 -3.36
C LEU A 170 6.89 -6.91 -2.77
N GLN A 171 8.08 -6.44 -2.41
CA GLN A 171 8.28 -5.07 -1.95
C GLN A 171 9.26 -4.33 -2.82
N TYR A 172 9.18 -3.01 -2.74
CA TYR A 172 10.12 -2.10 -3.38
C TYR A 172 10.22 -0.85 -2.52
N TYR A 173 11.41 -0.54 -2.02
CA TYR A 173 11.62 0.67 -1.19
C TYR A 173 11.96 1.92 -2.03
N GLY A 174 11.98 1.82 -3.36
CA GLY A 174 12.28 2.92 -4.24
C GLY A 174 13.69 2.86 -4.82
N VAL A 175 14.24 4.04 -5.12
CA VAL A 175 15.26 4.27 -6.17
C VAL A 175 16.59 3.52 -6.00
N TRP A 176 16.89 3.02 -4.80
CA TRP A 176 18.22 2.48 -4.48
C TRP A 176 18.32 0.96 -4.55
N ASP A 177 17.21 0.24 -4.34
CA ASP A 177 17.19 -1.22 -4.28
C ASP A 177 16.15 -1.76 -5.26
N PRO A 178 16.46 -2.82 -6.02
CA PRO A 178 15.45 -3.45 -6.85
C PRO A 178 14.32 -4.00 -5.95
N PRO A 179 13.12 -4.19 -6.52
CA PRO A 179 12.10 -5.00 -5.87
C PRO A 179 12.66 -6.34 -5.36
N PHE A 180 12.01 -6.92 -4.37
CA PHE A 180 12.41 -8.20 -3.81
C PHE A 180 11.22 -8.99 -3.27
N LEU A 181 11.37 -10.30 -3.23
CA LEU A 181 10.44 -11.21 -2.57
C LEU A 181 10.70 -11.21 -1.07
N SER A 182 9.63 -11.22 -0.28
CA SER A 182 9.71 -11.14 1.17
C SER A 182 8.57 -11.90 1.84
N TYR A 183 8.75 -12.14 3.12
CA TYR A 183 7.75 -12.70 4.02
C TYR A 183 7.56 -11.76 5.21
N MET A 184 6.34 -11.65 5.71
CA MET A 184 6.03 -10.91 6.93
C MET A 184 5.06 -11.73 7.77
N SER A 185 5.43 -11.99 9.01
CA SER A 185 4.56 -12.62 9.98
C SER A 185 3.37 -11.74 10.33
N TYR A 186 2.27 -12.34 10.77
CA TYR A 186 1.12 -11.59 11.26
C TYR A 186 1.47 -10.74 12.48
N ASP A 187 2.38 -11.20 13.35
CA ASP A 187 2.81 -10.43 14.53
C ASP A 187 3.57 -9.17 14.13
N GLU A 188 4.46 -9.21 13.13
CA GLU A 188 5.13 -8.02 12.60
C GLU A 188 4.12 -7.03 12.00
N ILE A 189 3.12 -7.53 11.27
CA ILE A 189 2.04 -6.70 10.72
C ILE A 189 1.26 -6.04 11.86
N LEU A 190 0.93 -6.77 12.93
CA LEU A 190 0.23 -6.20 14.09
C LEU A 190 1.04 -5.11 14.78
N ASP A 191 2.35 -5.32 14.94
CA ASP A 191 3.22 -4.32 15.54
C ASP A 191 3.22 -3.04 14.69
N ILE A 192 3.27 -3.17 13.36
CA ILE A 192 3.12 -2.04 12.43
C ILE A 192 1.79 -1.30 12.65
N LEU A 193 0.66 -2.02 12.75
CA LEU A 193 -0.67 -1.41 12.89
C LEU A 193 -0.84 -0.72 14.26
N LYS A 194 -0.27 -1.29 15.32
CA LYS A 194 -0.40 -0.77 16.69
C LYS A 194 0.43 0.47 16.96
N ILE A 195 1.60 0.61 16.33
CA ILE A 195 2.53 1.72 16.59
C ILE A 195 1.97 3.08 16.14
N SER A 196 1.00 3.09 15.22
CA SER A 196 0.61 4.30 14.49
C SER A 196 -0.89 4.50 14.30
N GLY A 197 -1.73 3.58 14.81
CA GLY A 197 -3.15 3.55 14.43
C GLY A 197 -3.31 3.36 12.92
N THR A 198 -2.37 2.63 12.30
CA THR A 198 -2.28 2.51 10.86
C THR A 198 -3.36 1.60 10.32
N GLU A 199 -4.00 2.05 9.25
CA GLU A 199 -4.94 1.27 8.49
C GLU A 199 -4.21 0.34 7.52
N LEU A 200 -4.60 -0.93 7.53
CA LEU A 200 -4.25 -1.87 6.48
C LEU A 200 -5.36 -1.91 5.44
N VAL A 201 -4.97 -1.68 4.20
CA VAL A 201 -5.87 -1.58 3.04
C VAL A 201 -5.42 -2.55 1.96
N LEU A 202 -6.38 -3.25 1.37
CA LEU A 202 -6.23 -4.00 0.13
C LEU A 202 -6.98 -3.27 -0.98
N TYR A 203 -6.27 -2.85 -2.00
CA TYR A 203 -6.83 -2.38 -3.26
C TYR A 203 -7.18 -3.62 -4.05
N ASN A 204 -8.46 -4.00 -4.10
CA ASN A 204 -8.96 -5.21 -4.71
C ASN A 204 -9.25 -4.96 -6.20
N TYR A 205 -8.36 -5.44 -7.06
CA TYR A 205 -8.46 -5.36 -8.51
C TYR A 205 -9.31 -6.49 -9.07
N ASP A 206 -9.24 -7.73 -8.56
CA ASP A 206 -10.02 -8.86 -9.09
C ASP A 206 -11.49 -8.87 -8.62
N THR A 207 -11.84 -8.17 -7.55
CA THR A 207 -13.16 -8.16 -6.84
C THR A 207 -13.66 -9.50 -6.32
N ASN A 208 -13.03 -10.60 -6.73
CA ASN A 208 -13.37 -11.90 -6.22
C ASN A 208 -12.97 -11.98 -4.74
N LYS A 209 -13.46 -13.01 -4.07
CA LYS A 209 -12.99 -13.35 -2.74
C LYS A 209 -12.08 -14.56 -2.86
N ASN A 210 -10.99 -14.52 -2.12
CA ASN A 210 -10.24 -15.73 -1.90
C ASN A 210 -11.08 -16.60 -0.97
N ILE A 211 -11.68 -17.63 -1.52
CA ILE A 211 -12.45 -18.61 -0.75
C ILE A 211 -11.85 -19.94 -1.10
N SER A 212 -10.58 -20.13 -0.72
CA SER A 212 -10.01 -21.47 -0.64
C SER A 212 -11.06 -22.36 0.04
N LEU A 213 -11.36 -23.51 -0.56
CA LEU A 213 -12.36 -24.49 -0.13
C LEU A 213 -12.00 -25.13 1.24
N TYR A 214 -11.72 -24.33 2.25
CA TYR A 214 -11.62 -24.74 3.63
C TYR A 214 -13.05 -24.97 4.15
N LYS A 215 -13.52 -26.20 4.00
CA LYS A 215 -14.65 -26.67 4.82
C LYS A 215 -14.20 -26.61 6.29
N ALA A 216 -14.95 -25.83 7.08
CA ALA A 216 -14.88 -25.63 8.53
C ALA A 216 -13.71 -24.75 9.01
N ASN A 217 -13.89 -23.61 9.67
CA ASN A 217 -14.97 -23.16 10.55
C ASN A 217 -15.47 -21.77 10.13
N THR A 218 -16.77 -21.55 10.30
CA THR A 218 -17.40 -20.22 10.21
C THR A 218 -16.72 -19.27 11.19
N PHE A 219 -15.88 -18.37 10.68
CA PHE A 219 -15.60 -17.12 11.37
C PHE A 219 -16.83 -16.22 11.24
N PRO A 220 -17.21 -15.49 12.30
CA PRO A 220 -18.34 -14.59 12.21
C PRO A 220 -18.08 -13.52 11.15
N ASP A 221 -19.02 -13.36 10.21
CA ASP A 221 -18.99 -12.38 9.12
C ASP A 221 -18.80 -10.91 9.58
N SER A 222 -18.78 -10.66 10.89
CA SER A 222 -18.68 -9.33 11.50
C SER A 222 -17.28 -8.70 11.45
N GLN A 223 -16.25 -9.37 10.93
CA GLN A 223 -14.85 -8.91 11.05
C GLN A 223 -14.23 -8.32 9.76
N VAL A 224 -14.96 -8.26 8.65
CA VAL A 224 -14.47 -7.63 7.41
C VAL A 224 -15.56 -6.74 6.82
N ARG A 225 -15.37 -5.41 6.90
CA ARG A 225 -16.26 -4.45 6.23
C ARG A 225 -15.67 -4.04 4.89
N THR A 226 -16.35 -4.44 3.85
CA THR A 226 -16.11 -3.99 2.48
C THR A 226 -16.66 -2.57 2.30
N TYR A 227 -15.84 -1.63 1.85
CA TYR A 227 -16.28 -0.29 1.45
C TYR A 227 -15.99 -0.09 -0.04
N THR A 228 -17.02 -0.20 -0.88
CA THR A 228 -16.93 0.17 -2.28
C THR A 228 -16.95 1.71 -2.38
N ASP A 229 -15.79 2.34 -2.51
CA ASP A 229 -15.71 3.79 -2.74
C ASP A 229 -15.92 4.06 -4.23
N ILE A 230 -17.17 4.28 -4.63
CA ILE A 230 -17.51 4.61 -6.02
C ILE A 230 -17.12 6.07 -6.28
N LYS A 231 -16.10 6.22 -7.13
CA LYS A 231 -15.57 7.44 -7.78
C LYS A 231 -14.50 8.20 -7.00
N SER A 232 -13.28 8.08 -7.51
CA SER A 232 -12.19 9.04 -7.40
C SER A 232 -12.71 10.49 -7.45
N GLY A 233 -12.76 11.10 -6.26
CA GLY A 233 -12.88 12.53 -6.10
C GLY A 233 -11.58 13.18 -6.54
N ALA A 234 -11.40 13.36 -7.86
CA ALA A 234 -10.50 14.38 -8.36
C ALA A 234 -10.86 15.70 -7.65
N ALA A 235 -9.93 16.23 -6.86
CA ALA A 235 -10.10 17.55 -6.27
C ALA A 235 -10.36 18.55 -7.41
N PRO A 236 -11.41 19.38 -7.35
CA PRO A 236 -11.60 20.41 -8.36
C PRO A 236 -10.41 21.37 -8.27
N LEU A 237 -9.66 21.48 -9.37
CA LEU A 237 -8.70 22.55 -9.60
C LEU A 237 -9.40 23.87 -9.30
N ARG A 238 -8.99 24.55 -8.22
CA ARG A 238 -9.43 25.92 -7.95
C ARG A 238 -8.75 26.84 -8.96
N PRO A 239 -9.50 27.61 -9.77
CA PRO A 239 -8.95 28.80 -10.38
C PRO A 239 -8.84 29.88 -9.29
N ILE A 240 -7.62 30.34 -9.05
CA ILE A 240 -7.35 31.62 -8.42
C ILE A 240 -7.86 32.70 -9.40
N ILE A 241 -8.94 33.40 -9.05
CA ILE A 241 -9.23 34.75 -9.55
C ILE A 241 -9.63 35.63 -8.38
N SER A 242 -9.11 36.84 -8.44
CA SER A 242 -8.82 37.78 -7.37
C SER A 242 -9.99 38.63 -6.86
N SER A 243 -9.78 39.13 -5.64
CA SER A 243 -10.16 40.46 -5.14
C SER A 243 -11.63 40.89 -5.15
N SER A 244 -12.16 40.95 -3.93
CA SER A 244 -13.07 41.98 -3.41
C SER A 244 -13.00 43.33 -4.13
N ILE A 245 -14.17 43.89 -4.49
CA ILE A 245 -14.52 45.29 -4.23
C ILE A 245 -16.02 45.35 -3.88
N ASP A 246 -16.30 45.86 -2.68
CA ASP A 246 -17.58 46.39 -2.26
C ASP A 246 -17.98 47.59 -3.14
N GLN A 247 -19.20 47.55 -3.70
CA GLN A 247 -20.23 48.61 -3.63
C GLN A 247 -21.51 48.15 -4.34
#